data_AF-A0A5K0VCJ8-F1
#
_entry.id   AF-A0A5K0VCJ8-F1
#
_cell.length_a   1.000
_cell.length_b   1.000
_cell.length_c   1.000
_cell.angle_alpha   90.00
_cell.angle_beta   90.00
_cell.angle_gamma   90.00
#
_symmetry.space_group_name_H-M   'P 1'
#
loop_
_entity.id
_entity.type
_entity.pdbx_description
1 polymer ?
#
loop_
_entity_poly.entity_id
_entity_poly.type
_entity_poly.pdbx_seq_one_letter_code
_entity_poly.pdbx_strand_id
1 'polypeptide(L)' 'VKWEEDAGVLTIDDKNYTLKSMHWHTPSEHTLDGM' A
#
# COMPACT_ATOMS: atom_id res chain seq x y z
N VAL A 1 -4.20 -18.27 -2.45
CA VAL A 1 -2.84 -17.86 -2.05
C VAL A 1 -2.86 -17.62 -0.55
N LYS A 2 -2.05 -18.33 0.22
CA LYS A 2 -1.74 -18.00 1.61
C LYS A 2 -0.30 -17.51 1.60
N TRP A 3 -0.07 -16.30 2.09
CA TRP A 3 1.27 -15.75 2.22
C TRP A 3 1.89 -16.36 3.47
N GLU A 4 3.03 -17.04 3.31
CA GLU A 4 3.73 -17.73 4.40
C GLU A 4 4.52 -16.76 5.29
N GLU A 5 4.77 -15.53 4.81
CA GLU A 5 5.56 -14.50 5.48
C GLU A 5 4.82 -13.14 5.52
N ASP A 6 5.24 -12.27 6.45
CA ASP A 6 4.71 -10.91 6.60
C ASP A 6 5.29 -9.97 5.54
N ALA A 7 4.48 -9.07 4.98
CA ALA A 7 4.90 -8.13 3.93
C ALA A 7 5.73 -6.94 4.47
N GLY A 8 6.03 -6.93 5.76
CA GLY A 8 6.67 -5.83 6.46
C GLY A 8 5.66 -4.80 6.99
N VAL A 9 6.21 -3.71 7.55
CA VAL A 9 5.43 -2.60 8.12
C VAL A 9 5.84 -1.27 7.50
N LEU A 10 4.86 -0.38 7.37
CA LEU A 10 5.08 1.03 7.11
C LEU A 10 5.23 1.77 8.45
N THR A 11 6.35 2.45 8.66
CA THR A 11 6.57 3.29 9.84
C THR A 11 6.35 4.76 9.50
N ILE A 12 5.40 5.42 10.17
CA ILE A 12 5.13 6.86 10.07
C ILE A 12 5.04 7.40 11.50
N ASP A 13 5.81 8.46 11.80
CA ASP A 13 5.85 9.09 13.12
C ASP A 13 6.01 8.06 14.26
N ASP A 14 7.02 7.18 14.14
CA ASP A 14 7.32 6.08 15.06
C ASP A 14 6.20 5.04 15.27
N LYS A 15 5.14 5.06 14.43
CA LYS A 15 4.04 4.11 14.46
C LYS A 15 4.09 3.14 13.29
N ASN A 16 3.98 1.85 13.59
CA ASN A 16 4.00 0.77 12.60
C ASN A 16 2.58 0.42 12.11
N TYR A 17 2.45 0.26 10.78
CA TYR A 17 1.23 -0.12 10.09
C TYR A 17 1.48 -1.37 9.22
N THR A 18 0.82 -2.48 9.54
CA THR A 18 0.90 -3.74 8.76
C THR A 18 0.03 -3.69 7.51
N LEU A 19 0.56 -4.11 6.38
CA LEU A 19 -0.17 -4.21 5.12
C LEU A 19 -1.25 -5.30 5.20
N LYS A 20 -2.52 -4.94 4.96
CA LYS A 20 -3.64 -5.90 4.99
C LYS A 20 -4.05 -6.38 3.60
N SER A 21 -4.04 -5.50 2.61
CA SER A 21 -4.43 -5.78 1.24
C SER A 21 -3.88 -4.73 0.29
N MET A 22 -3.85 -5.05 -1.01
CA MET A 22 -3.53 -4.11 -2.08
C MET A 22 -4.41 -4.39 -3.30
N HIS A 23 -4.63 -3.37 -4.12
CA HIS A 23 -5.41 -3.48 -5.35
C HIS A 23 -4.79 -2.61 -6.45
N TRP A 24 -5.09 -2.96 -7.69
CA TRP A 24 -4.62 -2.25 -8.88
C TRP A 24 -5.76 -1.43 -9.48
N HIS A 25 -5.42 -0.29 -10.06
CA HIS A 25 -6.33 0.56 -10.82
C HIS A 25 -5.74 0.91 -12.18
N THR A 26 -6.61 0.98 -13.19
CA THR A 26 -6.28 1.52 -14.50
C THR A 26 -7.54 2.19 -15.09
N PRO A 27 -7.52 3.50 -15.39
CA PRO A 27 -6.43 4.48 -15.23
C PRO A 27 -6.15 4.84 -13.76
N SER A 28 -5.19 5.73 -13.50
CA SER A 28 -4.90 6.23 -12.15
C SER A 28 -6.11 6.95 -11.55
N GLU A 29 -6.33 6.78 -10.25
CA GLU A 29 -7.36 7.53 -9.53
C GLU A 29 -6.89 8.95 -9.19
N HIS A 30 -5.62 9.10 -8.81
CA HIS A 30 -5.01 10.39 -8.53
C HIS A 30 -4.36 10.98 -9.78
N THR A 31 -4.26 12.32 -9.80
CA THR A 31 -3.57 13.10 -10.83
C THR A 31 -2.33 13.76 -10.24
N LEU A 32 -1.31 14.00 -11.07
CA LEU A 32 -0.12 14.76 -10.72
C LEU A 32 -0.04 15.98 -11.65
N ASP A 33 -0.02 17.18 -11.07
CA ASP A 33 -0.08 18.45 -11.82
C ASP A 33 -1.27 18.54 -12.80
N GLY A 34 -2.37 17.85 -12.48
CA GLY A 34 -3.58 17.79 -13.30
C GLY A 34 -3.53 16.79 -14.47
N MET A 35 -2.47 16.00 -14.58
CA MET A 35 -2.34 14.88 -15.52
C MET A 35 -2.66 13.53 -14.88
#